data_AF-A0A9X9QA99-F1
#
_entry.id   AF-A0A9X9QA99-F1
#
_cell.length_a   1.000
_cell.length_b   1.000
_cell.length_c   1.000
_cell.angle_alpha   90.00
_cell.angle_beta   90.00
_cell.angle_gamma   90.00
#
_symmetry.space_group_name_H-M   'P 1'
#
loop_
_entity.id
_entity.type
_entity.pdbx_description
1 polymer ?
#
loop_
_entity_poly.entity_id
_entity_poly.type
_entity_poly.pdbx_seq_one_letter_code
_entity_poly.pdbx_strand_id
1 'polypeptide(L)'
;MDLNRIIQALKGTIDPKLRIAAENELNQSYKIINFAPSLLRIIVSDHVEFPVRQAAAIYLKNMVTQYWPDREPPPGEAVFPFNIHENDRQQIRDNIVEGIIRSPDLVRVQLTMCLRAIIKYDFPGHWPAVVDKIDYYLQSQSSGSWLGSLLCLYQLVKTYE
;
A
#
# COMPACT_ATOMS: atom_id res chain seq x y z
N MET A 1 -1.59 11.13 -13.16
CA MET A 1 -0.24 10.63 -13.48
C MET A 1 -0.38 9.46 -14.45
N ASP A 2 0.56 9.31 -15.39
CA ASP A 2 0.56 8.18 -16.32
C ASP A 2 1.02 6.89 -15.63
N LEU A 3 0.15 5.87 -15.61
CA LEU A 3 0.40 4.57 -15.00
C LEU A 3 1.57 3.84 -15.68
N ASN A 4 1.69 3.99 -17.01
CA ASN A 4 2.75 3.33 -17.77
C ASN A 4 4.12 3.87 -17.38
N ARG A 5 4.21 5.17 -17.10
CA ARG A 5 5.45 5.80 -16.63
C ARG A 5 5.89 5.22 -15.28
N ILE A 6 4.96 5.05 -14.33
CA ILE A 6 5.26 4.42 -13.03
C ILE A 6 5.71 2.96 -13.24
N ILE A 7 5.04 2.22 -14.13
CA ILE A 7 5.40 0.82 -14.45
C ILE A 7 6.82 0.74 -15.03
N GLN A 8 7.19 1.63 -15.96
CA GLN A 8 8.54 1.64 -16.53
C GLN A 8 9.60 2.00 -15.48
N ALA A 9 9.33 2.98 -14.62
CA ALA A 9 10.23 3.32 -13.52
C ALA A 9 10.39 2.13 -12.56
N LEU A 10 9.30 1.50 -12.13
CA LEU A 10 9.36 0.30 -11.28
C LEU A 10 10.16 -0.84 -11.94
N LYS A 11 9.97 -1.06 -13.24
CA LYS A 11 10.77 -2.01 -14.02
C LYS A 11 12.25 -1.64 -14.07
N GLY A 12 12.58 -0.35 -14.16
CA GLY A 12 13.96 0.13 -14.10
C GLY A 12 14.63 -0.16 -12.74
N THR A 13 13.89 -0.17 -11.63
CA THR A 13 14.47 -0.44 -10.29
C THR A 13 15.05 -1.85 -10.12
N ILE A 14 14.58 -2.81 -10.93
CA ILE A 14 15.05 -4.20 -10.88
C ILE A 14 16.19 -4.47 -11.88
N ASP A 15 16.51 -3.51 -12.77
CA ASP A 15 17.66 -3.58 -13.67
C ASP A 15 18.85 -2.80 -13.05
N PRO A 16 19.99 -3.46 -12.77
CA PRO A 16 21.17 -2.81 -12.21
C PRO A 16 21.65 -1.57 -13.00
N LYS A 17 21.46 -1.54 -14.32
CA LYS A 17 21.90 -0.44 -15.19
C LYS A 17 20.95 0.76 -15.12
N LEU A 18 19.66 0.52 -14.87
CA LEU A 18 18.62 1.55 -14.87
C LEU A 18 18.21 1.99 -13.47
N ARG A 19 18.58 1.21 -12.43
CA ARG A 19 18.12 1.38 -11.05
C ARG A 19 18.20 2.82 -10.55
N ILE A 20 19.35 3.47 -10.66
CA ILE A 20 19.55 4.82 -10.11
C ILE A 20 18.64 5.84 -10.81
N ALA A 21 18.56 5.77 -12.15
CA ALA A 21 17.71 6.68 -12.92
C ALA A 21 16.23 6.46 -12.59
N ALA A 22 15.82 5.21 -12.44
CA ALA A 22 14.46 4.83 -12.12
C ALA A 22 14.04 5.21 -10.68
N GLU A 23 14.93 5.03 -9.70
CA GLU A 23 14.72 5.49 -8.34
C GLU A 23 14.58 7.01 -8.28
N ASN A 24 15.40 7.75 -9.04
CA ASN A 24 15.27 9.20 -9.16
C ASN A 24 13.92 9.62 -9.74
N GLU A 25 13.41 8.91 -10.75
CA GLU A 25 12.09 9.17 -11.33
C GLU A 25 10.95 8.93 -10.33
N LEU A 26 11.01 7.84 -9.55
CA LEU A 26 10.05 7.57 -8.49
C LEU A 26 10.13 8.64 -7.38
N ASN A 27 11.33 9.11 -7.04
CA ASN A 27 11.55 10.18 -6.07
C ASN A 27 11.06 11.56 -6.54
N GLN A 28 10.88 11.77 -7.84
CA GLN A 28 10.21 12.97 -8.35
C GLN A 28 8.68 12.85 -8.29
N SER A 29 8.17 11.61 -8.24
CA SER A 29 6.74 11.32 -8.39
C SER A 29 6.02 11.04 -7.06
N TYR A 30 6.73 10.62 -6.00
CA TYR A 30 6.10 10.10 -4.77
C TYR A 30 5.18 11.09 -4.03
N LYS A 31 5.39 12.39 -4.24
CA LYS A 31 4.59 13.47 -3.62
C LYS A 31 3.34 13.85 -4.42
N ILE A 32 3.20 13.35 -5.64
CA ILE A 32 2.09 13.71 -6.52
C ILE A 32 0.84 12.98 -6.07
N ILE A 33 -0.29 13.69 -6.00
CA ILE A 33 -1.60 13.11 -5.69
C ILE A 33 -1.92 11.96 -6.65
N ASN A 34 -2.54 10.92 -6.13
CA ASN A 34 -2.89 9.68 -6.80
C ASN A 34 -1.69 8.76 -7.11
N PHE A 35 -0.48 9.06 -6.62
CA PHE A 35 0.68 8.17 -6.79
C PHE A 35 0.52 6.88 -5.98
N ALA A 36 0.23 6.98 -4.68
CA ALA A 36 0.12 5.80 -3.83
C ALA A 36 -1.05 4.87 -4.22
N PRO A 37 -2.26 5.37 -4.56
CA PRO A 37 -3.32 4.54 -5.13
C PRO A 37 -2.95 3.92 -6.48
N SER A 38 -2.17 4.63 -7.31
CA SER A 38 -1.67 4.07 -8.58
C SER A 38 -0.74 2.88 -8.37
N LEU A 39 0.11 2.91 -7.33
CA LEU A 39 0.91 1.74 -6.95
C LEU A 39 0.01 0.56 -6.59
N LEU A 40 -1.03 0.76 -5.77
CA LEU A 40 -1.97 -0.30 -5.43
C LEU A 40 -2.66 -0.88 -6.66
N ARG A 41 -3.06 -0.04 -7.63
CA ARG A 41 -3.62 -0.48 -8.92
C ARG A 41 -2.64 -1.29 -9.76
N ILE A 42 -1.36 -0.95 -9.75
CA ILE A 42 -0.31 -1.73 -10.43
C ILE A 42 -0.14 -3.10 -9.78
N ILE A 43 -0.03 -3.13 -8.45
CA ILE A 43 0.20 -4.34 -7.64
C ILE A 43 -0.82 -5.43 -7.94
N VAL A 44 -2.08 -5.02 -8.08
CA VAL A 44 -3.23 -5.90 -8.24
C VAL A 44 -3.66 -6.13 -9.69
N SER A 45 -2.94 -5.55 -10.65
CA SER A 45 -3.23 -5.71 -12.08
C SER A 45 -2.60 -6.99 -12.62
N ASP A 46 -3.43 -7.84 -13.23
CA ASP A 46 -2.95 -9.07 -13.89
C ASP A 46 -2.33 -8.81 -15.27
N HIS A 47 -2.42 -7.57 -15.77
CA HIS A 47 -1.76 -7.13 -17.00
C HIS A 47 -0.33 -6.65 -16.80
N VAL A 48 0.12 -6.51 -15.55
CA VAL A 48 1.49 -6.10 -15.22
C VAL A 48 2.32 -7.33 -14.83
N GLU A 49 3.54 -7.40 -15.35
CA GLU A 49 4.45 -8.51 -15.05
C GLU A 49 4.75 -8.62 -13.54
N PHE A 50 4.85 -9.85 -13.06
CA PHE A 50 4.99 -10.13 -11.63
C PHE A 50 6.17 -9.42 -10.94
N PRO A 51 7.39 -9.35 -11.52
CA PRO A 51 8.51 -8.64 -10.90
C PRO A 51 8.20 -7.16 -10.63
N VAL A 52 7.48 -6.50 -11.54
CA VAL A 52 7.06 -5.10 -11.39
C VAL A 52 6.00 -4.96 -10.31
N ARG A 53 5.02 -5.88 -10.25
CA ARG A 53 4.01 -5.92 -9.17
C ARG A 53 4.66 -6.07 -7.80
N GLN A 54 5.68 -6.92 -7.68
CA GLN A 54 6.42 -7.12 -6.45
C GLN A 54 7.23 -5.86 -6.07
N ALA A 55 7.92 -5.23 -7.01
CA ALA A 55 8.62 -3.97 -6.79
C ALA A 55 7.66 -2.86 -6.32
N ALA A 56 6.49 -2.75 -6.95
CA ALA A 56 5.44 -1.81 -6.56
C ALA A 56 4.95 -2.07 -5.13
N ALA A 57 4.77 -3.34 -4.74
CA ALA A 57 4.30 -3.71 -3.41
C ALA A 57 5.33 -3.37 -2.32
N ILE A 58 6.61 -3.60 -2.59
CA ILE A 58 7.70 -3.20 -1.70
C ILE A 58 7.75 -1.67 -1.56
N TYR A 59 7.64 -0.95 -2.67
CA TYR A 59 7.63 0.52 -2.67
C TYR A 59 6.44 1.07 -1.88
N LEU A 60 5.22 0.59 -2.16
CA LEU A 60 4.02 1.01 -1.46
C LEU A 60 4.13 0.74 0.05
N LYS A 61 4.66 -0.43 0.44
CA LYS A 61 4.90 -0.75 1.86
C LYS A 61 5.86 0.24 2.52
N ASN A 62 6.98 0.56 1.87
CA ASN A 62 7.92 1.55 2.38
C ASN A 62 7.24 2.92 2.52
N MET A 63 6.49 3.33 1.49
CA MET A 63 5.77 4.61 1.46
C MET A 63 4.71 4.71 2.57
N VAL A 64 3.88 3.68 2.75
CA VAL A 64 2.86 3.64 3.82
C VAL A 64 3.52 3.62 5.19
N THR A 65 4.54 2.79 5.40
CA THR A 65 5.25 2.72 6.70
C THR A 65 5.87 4.07 7.07
N GLN A 66 6.38 4.80 6.08
CA GLN A 66 7.06 6.06 6.30
C GLN A 66 6.08 7.24 6.44
N TYR A 67 5.10 7.37 5.54
CA TYR A 67 4.35 8.61 5.34
C TYR A 67 2.84 8.51 5.69
N TRP A 68 2.39 7.36 6.19
CA TRP A 68 1.05 7.22 6.77
C TRP A 68 0.92 7.79 8.18
N PRO A 69 1.88 7.59 9.11
CA PRO A 69 1.84 8.28 10.39
C PRO A 69 1.92 9.79 10.14
N ASP A 70 1.04 10.57 10.75
CA ASP A 70 1.15 12.03 10.69
C ASP A 70 2.42 12.43 11.44
N ARG A 71 3.37 12.97 10.68
CA ARG A 71 4.64 13.45 11.23
C ARG A 71 4.55 14.94 11.53
N GLU A 72 4.94 15.31 12.73
CA GLU A 72 5.17 16.71 13.09
C GLU A 72 6.60 17.13 12.68
N PRO A 73 6.82 18.40 12.34
CA PRO A 73 8.15 18.91 12.09
C PRO A 73 9.02 18.83 13.36
N PRO A 74 10.32 18.50 13.25
CA PRO A 74 11.24 18.55 14.38
C PRO A 74 11.25 19.94 15.06
N PRO A 75 11.50 20.02 16.38
CA PRO A 75 11.60 21.30 17.06
C PRO A 75 12.64 22.21 16.39
N GLY A 76 12.19 23.36 15.85
CA GLY A 76 13.04 24.33 15.17
C GLY A 76 13.00 24.29 13.64
N GLU A 77 12.30 23.31 13.04
CA GLU A 77 12.09 23.25 11.58
C GLU A 77 10.66 23.69 11.22
N ALA A 78 10.52 24.54 10.19
CA ALA A 78 9.22 24.99 9.68
C ALA A 78 8.69 24.12 8.52
N VAL A 79 9.48 23.14 8.06
CA VAL A 79 9.11 22.30 6.91
C VAL A 79 8.31 21.11 7.41
N PHE A 80 7.02 21.09 7.08
CA PHE A 80 6.19 19.93 7.34
C PHE A 80 6.71 18.73 6.55
N PRO A 81 6.90 17.57 7.20
CA PRO A 81 7.25 16.35 6.51
C PRO A 81 6.13 15.94 5.56
N PHE A 82 6.50 15.27 4.47
CA PHE A 82 5.50 14.73 3.56
C PHE A 82 4.66 13.65 4.25
N ASN A 83 3.34 13.79 4.12
CA ASN A 83 2.36 12.79 4.49
C ASN A 83 1.53 12.43 3.24
N ILE A 84 1.12 11.17 3.13
CA ILE A 84 0.23 10.75 2.04
C ILE A 84 -1.08 11.54 2.17
N HIS A 85 -1.50 12.19 1.09
CA HIS A 85 -2.70 13.01 1.07
C HIS A 85 -3.95 12.19 1.45
N GLU A 86 -4.91 12.79 2.17
CA GLU A 86 -6.05 12.07 2.71
C GLU A 86 -6.92 11.39 1.64
N ASN A 87 -7.12 12.03 0.48
CA ASN A 87 -7.81 11.41 -0.66
C ASN A 87 -7.11 10.12 -1.17
N ASP A 88 -5.78 10.07 -1.09
CA ASP A 88 -5.01 8.88 -1.47
C ASP A 88 -5.11 7.81 -0.37
N ARG A 89 -5.07 8.22 0.92
CA ARG A 89 -5.29 7.33 2.06
C ARG A 89 -6.65 6.65 1.97
N GLN A 90 -7.72 7.41 1.69
CA GLN A 90 -9.07 6.88 1.54
C GLN A 90 -9.14 5.82 0.44
N GLN A 91 -8.60 6.10 -0.76
CA GLN A 91 -8.58 5.13 -1.85
C GLN A 91 -7.81 3.85 -1.49
N ILE A 92 -6.72 3.95 -0.72
CA ILE A 92 -5.98 2.78 -0.25
C ILE A 92 -6.84 1.98 0.74
N ARG A 93 -7.46 2.62 1.74
CA ARG A 93 -8.37 1.97 2.69
C ARG A 93 -9.52 1.25 1.97
N ASP A 94 -10.08 1.87 0.94
CA ASP A 94 -11.17 1.32 0.16
C ASP A 94 -10.80 0.06 -0.64
N ASN A 95 -9.51 -0.22 -0.87
CA ASN A 95 -9.08 -1.28 -1.80
C ASN A 95 -8.04 -2.26 -1.24
N ILE A 96 -7.40 -1.95 -0.10
CA ILE A 96 -6.26 -2.74 0.40
C ILE A 96 -6.66 -4.16 0.81
N VAL A 97 -7.85 -4.34 1.40
CA VAL A 97 -8.36 -5.65 1.84
C VAL A 97 -8.58 -6.58 0.64
N GLU A 98 -9.27 -6.10 -0.40
CA GLU A 98 -9.43 -6.82 -1.67
C GLU A 98 -8.08 -7.08 -2.32
N GLY A 99 -7.17 -6.11 -2.27
CA GLY A 99 -5.80 -6.25 -2.73
C GLY A 99 -5.10 -7.43 -2.09
N ILE A 100 -5.18 -7.58 -0.77
CA ILE A 100 -4.60 -8.72 -0.03
C ILE A 100 -5.26 -10.03 -0.45
N ILE A 101 -6.58 -10.07 -0.53
CA ILE A 101 -7.36 -11.27 -0.88
C ILE A 101 -6.96 -11.81 -2.26
N ARG A 102 -6.91 -10.96 -3.28
CA ARG A 102 -6.65 -11.39 -4.67
C ARG A 102 -5.17 -11.55 -5.03
N SER A 103 -4.25 -11.10 -4.17
CA SER A 103 -2.83 -11.09 -4.50
C SER A 103 -2.17 -12.45 -4.28
N PRO A 104 -1.16 -12.82 -5.11
CA PRO A 104 -0.29 -13.96 -4.83
C PRO A 104 0.58 -13.72 -3.58
N ASP A 105 1.11 -14.79 -3.00
CA ASP A 105 1.72 -14.80 -1.66
C ASP A 105 2.78 -13.71 -1.42
N LEU A 106 3.75 -13.56 -2.32
CA LEU A 106 4.85 -12.57 -2.15
C LEU A 106 4.33 -11.13 -2.13
N VAL A 107 3.32 -10.82 -2.94
CA VAL A 107 2.66 -9.51 -2.96
C VAL A 107 1.77 -9.36 -1.73
N ARG A 108 1.02 -10.40 -1.39
CA ARG A 108 0.10 -10.43 -0.24
C ARG A 108 0.82 -10.07 1.05
N VAL A 109 2.00 -10.65 1.31
CA VAL A 109 2.79 -10.35 2.50
C VAL A 109 3.14 -8.86 2.59
N GLN A 110 3.55 -8.22 1.50
CA GLN A 110 3.83 -6.77 1.51
C GLN A 110 2.57 -5.94 1.79
N LEU A 111 1.44 -6.28 1.18
CA LEU A 111 0.17 -5.59 1.41
C LEU A 111 -0.35 -5.77 2.85
N THR A 112 -0.14 -6.93 3.48
CA THR A 112 -0.47 -7.12 4.90
C THR A 112 0.35 -6.22 5.82
N MET A 113 1.61 -5.94 5.47
CA MET A 113 2.44 -4.97 6.19
C MET A 113 1.92 -3.53 6.01
N CYS A 114 1.45 -3.17 4.80
CA CYS A 114 0.75 -1.91 4.60
C CYS A 114 -0.49 -1.81 5.49
N LEU A 115 -1.35 -2.85 5.47
CA LEU A 115 -2.57 -2.89 6.26
C LEU A 115 -2.30 -2.73 7.75
N ARG A 116 -1.28 -3.40 8.29
CA ARG A 116 -0.88 -3.28 9.69
C ARG A 116 -0.54 -1.83 10.06
N ALA A 117 0.24 -1.15 9.23
CA ALA A 117 0.58 0.25 9.45
C ALA A 117 -0.68 1.13 9.40
N ILE A 118 -1.56 0.93 8.42
CA ILE A 118 -2.81 1.70 8.29
C ILE A 118 -3.69 1.50 9.52
N ILE A 119 -3.94 0.25 9.93
CA ILE A 119 -4.75 -0.08 11.11
C ILE A 119 -4.21 0.61 12.36
N LYS A 120 -2.89 0.56 12.58
CA LYS A 120 -2.25 1.15 13.76
C LYS A 120 -2.55 2.64 13.94
N TYR A 121 -2.64 3.39 12.85
CA TYR A 121 -2.83 4.85 12.90
C TYR A 121 -4.28 5.28 12.65
N ASP A 122 -5.07 4.47 11.93
CA ASP A 122 -6.42 4.87 11.51
C ASP A 122 -7.53 4.15 12.27
N PHE A 123 -7.31 2.95 12.82
CA PHE A 123 -8.33 2.26 13.61
C PHE A 123 -8.19 2.60 15.11
N PRO A 124 -9.29 2.76 15.87
CA PRO A 124 -10.68 2.78 15.44
C PRO A 124 -11.19 4.15 14.95
N GLY A 125 -10.36 5.20 14.95
CA GLY A 125 -10.79 6.58 14.68
C GLY A 125 -11.13 6.88 13.22
N HIS A 126 -10.12 6.99 12.37
CA HIS A 126 -10.26 7.38 10.95
C HIS A 126 -10.80 6.27 10.06
N TRP A 127 -10.71 4.99 10.46
CA TRP A 127 -11.19 3.87 9.65
C TRP A 127 -11.89 2.76 10.45
N PRO A 128 -13.04 3.06 11.09
CA PRO A 128 -13.79 2.06 11.86
C PRO A 128 -14.34 0.92 10.97
N ALA A 129 -14.68 1.23 9.72
CA ALA A 129 -15.31 0.29 8.78
C ALA A 129 -14.41 -0.89 8.34
N VAL A 130 -13.13 -0.91 8.73
CA VAL A 130 -12.22 -2.04 8.44
C VAL A 130 -12.73 -3.36 9.02
N VAL A 131 -13.38 -3.31 10.19
CA VAL A 131 -13.90 -4.51 10.88
C VAL A 131 -15.03 -5.12 10.08
N ASP A 132 -16.03 -4.31 9.73
CA ASP A 132 -17.19 -4.76 8.93
C ASP A 132 -16.75 -5.32 7.58
N LYS A 133 -15.73 -4.70 6.98
CA LYS A 133 -15.17 -5.16 5.70
C LYS A 133 -14.46 -6.51 5.83
N ILE A 134 -13.68 -6.72 6.89
CA ILE A 134 -13.03 -8.01 7.15
C ILE A 134 -14.08 -9.08 7.43
N ASP A 135 -15.08 -8.78 8.26
CA ASP A 135 -16.18 -9.68 8.61
C ASP A 135 -16.96 -10.13 7.35
N TYR A 136 -17.31 -9.18 6.48
CA TYR A 136 -17.94 -9.46 5.19
C TYR A 136 -17.17 -10.51 4.37
N TYR A 137 -15.84 -10.37 4.24
CA TYR A 137 -15.02 -11.31 3.47
C TYR A 137 -14.73 -12.64 4.20
N LEU A 138 -14.89 -12.70 5.52
CA LEU A 138 -14.83 -13.95 6.29
C LEU A 138 -16.09 -14.79 6.08
N GLN A 139 -17.25 -14.14 5.89
CA GLN A 139 -18.53 -14.81 5.64
C GLN A 139 -18.71 -15.26 4.18
N SER A 140 -17.78 -14.90 3.29
CA SER A 140 -17.77 -15.33 1.89
C SER A 140 -17.71 -16.85 1.75
N GLN A 141 -18.54 -17.41 0.87
CA GLN A 141 -18.51 -18.84 0.52
C GLN A 141 -17.31 -19.21 -0.38
N SER A 142 -16.58 -18.22 -0.90
CA SER A 142 -15.38 -18.47 -1.71
C SER A 142 -14.21 -18.78 -0.79
N SER A 143 -13.78 -20.04 -0.78
CA SER A 143 -12.57 -20.47 -0.04
C SER A 143 -11.32 -19.70 -0.45
N GLY A 144 -11.28 -19.18 -1.68
CA GLY A 144 -10.18 -18.35 -2.20
C GLY A 144 -10.00 -17.03 -1.44
N SER A 145 -11.04 -16.50 -0.76
CA SER A 145 -10.90 -15.26 0.01
C SER A 145 -10.41 -15.48 1.44
N TRP A 146 -10.60 -16.67 2.01
CA TRP A 146 -10.41 -16.93 3.44
C TRP A 146 -8.99 -16.63 3.93
N LEU A 147 -7.96 -17.06 3.19
CA LEU A 147 -6.58 -16.79 3.61
C LEU A 147 -6.31 -15.28 3.69
N GLY A 148 -6.74 -14.51 2.69
CA GLY A 148 -6.59 -13.06 2.71
C GLY A 148 -7.37 -12.40 3.85
N SER A 149 -8.64 -12.79 4.05
CA SER A 149 -9.50 -12.28 5.12
C SER A 149 -8.93 -12.58 6.51
N LEU A 150 -8.47 -13.81 6.74
CA LEU A 150 -7.87 -14.23 8.00
C LEU A 150 -6.54 -13.50 8.27
N LEU A 151 -5.74 -13.25 7.24
CA LEU A 151 -4.54 -12.43 7.38
C LEU A 151 -4.88 -10.98 7.74
N CYS A 152 -5.92 -10.39 7.14
CA CYS A 152 -6.40 -9.06 7.52
C CYS A 152 -6.86 -9.02 8.99
N LEU A 153 -7.67 -10.00 9.41
CA LEU A 153 -8.08 -10.14 10.81
C LEU A 153 -6.88 -10.30 11.75
N TYR A 154 -5.90 -11.13 11.36
CA TYR A 154 -4.68 -11.32 12.12
C TYR A 154 -3.91 -10.00 12.29
N GLN A 155 -3.77 -9.17 11.24
CA GLN A 155 -3.11 -7.86 11.38
C GLN A 155 -3.89 -6.92 12.30
N LEU A 156 -5.23 -6.94 12.25
CA LEU A 156 -6.07 -6.16 13.15
C LEU A 156 -5.81 -6.56 14.60
N VAL A 157 -5.94 -7.85 14.93
CA VAL A 157 -5.74 -8.37 16.30
C VAL A 157 -4.31 -8.11 16.76
N LYS A 158 -3.30 -8.43 15.94
CA LYS A 158 -1.88 -8.31 16.32
C LYS A 158 -1.40 -6.87 16.51
N THR A 159 -2.20 -5.89 16.10
CA THR A 159 -1.88 -4.47 16.32
C THR A 159 -2.24 -4.01 17.74
N TYR A 160 -3.16 -4.69 18.43
CA TYR A 160 -3.64 -4.33 19.77
C TYR A 160 -3.38 -5.39 20.85
N GLU A 161 -2.66 -6.46 20.51
CA GLU A 161 -2.03 -7.39 21.46
C GLU A 161 -0.72 -6.81 22.00
#